data_AF-A0A8S3SZ01-F1
#
_entry.id   AF-A0A8S3SZ01-F1
#
_cell.length_a   1.000
_cell.length_b   1.000
_cell.length_c   1.000
_cell.angle_alpha   90.00
_cell.angle_beta   90.00
_cell.angle_gamma   90.00
#
_symmetry.space_group_name_H-M   'P 1'
#
loop_
_entity.id
_entity.type
_entity.pdbx_description
1 polymer ?
#
loop_
_entity_poly.entity_id
_entity_poly.type
_entity_poly.pdbx_seq_one_letter_code
_entity_poly.pdbx_strand_id
1 'polypeptide(L)'
;MGGVDRADQYIQYYVFQHKTMKWPKRIFFTMIEMLKFNAFRLFLASPHHQPGPGKRPKTFLKFSKGVAAGLIGGYTGGSVRKGRPSLVPVDVRLTQRHLPGSFGNKSWCHVCHMRVKNNQLDTRRQTKYGCLDCGKHLCLPECFTVFHSVKSYC
;
A
#
# COMPACT_ATOMS: atom_id res chain seq x y z
N MET A 1 -18.34 10.67 -38.50
CA MET A 1 -19.23 10.03 -37.51
C MET A 1 -18.45 8.95 -36.76
N GLY A 2 -17.91 9.24 -35.57
CA GLY A 2 -17.11 8.27 -34.80
C GLY A 2 -16.55 8.82 -33.48
N GLY A 3 -17.02 10.00 -33.05
CA GLY A 3 -16.60 10.61 -31.80
C GLY A 3 -17.12 9.82 -30.58
N VAL A 4 -18.33 9.28 -30.69
CA VAL A 4 -18.97 8.47 -29.65
C VAL A 4 -18.22 7.14 -29.47
N ASP A 5 -17.97 6.41 -30.57
CA ASP A 5 -17.24 5.14 -30.51
C ASP A 5 -15.82 5.31 -29.96
N ARG A 6 -15.15 6.40 -30.35
CA ARG A 6 -13.82 6.71 -29.86
C ARG A 6 -13.83 7.06 -28.37
N ALA A 7 -14.84 7.80 -27.90
CA ALA A 7 -15.00 8.09 -26.47
C ALA A 7 -15.27 6.82 -25.66
N ASP A 8 -16.17 5.94 -26.15
CA ASP A 8 -16.45 4.66 -25.51
C ASP A 8 -15.21 3.77 -25.47
N GLN A 9 -14.43 3.73 -26.55
CA GLN A 9 -13.15 3.01 -26.60
C GLN A 9 -12.18 3.48 -25.51
N TYR A 10 -12.03 4.80 -25.31
CA TYR A 10 -11.18 5.34 -24.24
C TYR A 10 -11.66 4.95 -22.84
N ILE A 11 -12.97 4.97 -22.62
CA ILE A 11 -13.60 4.60 -21.35
C ILE A 11 -13.41 3.11 -21.08
N GLN A 12 -13.66 2.25 -22.07
CA GLN A 12 -13.57 0.80 -21.94
C GLN A 12 -12.16 0.32 -21.60
N TYR A 13 -11.10 0.93 -22.14
CA TYR A 13 -9.72 0.51 -21.86
C TYR A 13 -9.31 0.63 -20.39
N TYR A 14 -9.90 1.56 -19.65
CA TYR A 14 -9.54 1.83 -18.24
C TYR A 14 -10.77 1.89 -17.35
N VAL A 15 -11.79 1.08 -17.65
CA VAL A 15 -13.08 1.12 -16.98
C VAL A 15 -12.98 0.56 -15.56
N PHE A 16 -13.55 1.29 -14.60
CA PHE A 16 -13.72 0.82 -13.23
C PHE A 16 -15.02 0.00 -13.09
N GLN A 17 -15.02 -1.23 -13.61
CA GLN A 17 -16.18 -2.14 -13.50
C GLN A 17 -16.08 -3.05 -12.28
N HIS A 18 -16.90 -2.77 -11.27
CA HIS A 18 -17.14 -3.70 -10.16
C HIS A 18 -18.46 -4.46 -10.37
N LYS A 19 -18.42 -5.78 -10.17
CA LYS A 19 -19.63 -6.59 -10.13
C LYS A 19 -20.53 -6.10 -8.98
N THR A 20 -21.73 -5.65 -9.30
CA THR A 20 -22.69 -5.15 -8.31
C THR A 20 -24.11 -5.49 -8.73
N MET A 21 -24.95 -5.86 -7.76
CA MET A 21 -26.38 -6.07 -7.96
C MET A 21 -27.20 -4.77 -7.87
N LYS A 22 -26.58 -3.67 -7.41
CA LYS A 22 -27.24 -2.38 -7.25
C LYS A 22 -27.03 -1.53 -8.50
N TRP A 23 -28.04 -1.47 -9.38
CA TRP A 23 -27.97 -0.70 -10.63
C TRP A 23 -27.56 0.79 -10.48
N PRO A 24 -27.91 1.54 -9.41
CA PRO A 24 -27.51 2.94 -9.31
C PRO A 24 -25.99 3.10 -9.21
N LYS A 25 -25.31 2.13 -8.58
CA LYS A 25 -23.85 2.13 -8.49
C LYS A 25 -23.20 2.01 -9.87
N ARG A 26 -23.79 1.20 -10.75
CA ARG A 26 -23.31 1.06 -12.13
C ARG A 26 -23.35 2.39 -12.85
N ILE A 27 -24.49 3.10 -12.80
CA ILE A 27 -24.62 4.42 -13.43
C ILE A 27 -23.63 5.42 -12.83
N PHE A 28 -23.52 5.48 -11.51
CA PHE A 28 -22.61 6.40 -10.82
C PHE A 28 -21.15 6.23 -11.29
N PHE A 29 -20.66 4.99 -11.35
CA PHE A 29 -19.29 4.73 -11.82
C PHE A 29 -19.14 5.03 -13.32
N THR A 30 -20.14 4.73 -14.15
CA THR A 30 -20.13 5.13 -15.56
C THR A 30 -20.06 6.66 -15.72
N MET A 31 -20.77 7.43 -14.88
CA MET A 31 -20.69 8.89 -14.89
C MET A 31 -19.30 9.41 -14.52
N ILE A 32 -18.63 8.79 -13.55
CA ILE A 32 -17.23 9.14 -13.20
C ILE A 32 -16.29 8.87 -14.37
N GLU A 33 -16.45 7.75 -15.07
CA GLU A 33 -15.64 7.42 -16.23
C GLU A 33 -15.83 8.43 -17.38
N MET A 34 -17.08 8.84 -17.66
CA MET A 34 -17.38 9.89 -18.63
C MET A 34 -16.80 11.25 -18.21
N LEU A 35 -16.91 11.61 -16.93
CA LEU A 35 -16.36 12.85 -16.39
C LEU A 35 -14.83 12.87 -16.53
N LYS A 36 -14.15 11.76 -16.23
CA LYS A 36 -12.69 11.61 -16.41
C LYS A 36 -12.27 11.80 -17.85
N PHE A 37 -13.01 11.23 -18.81
CA PHE A 37 -12.75 11.43 -20.23
C PHE A 37 -12.95 12.89 -20.66
N ASN A 38 -14.06 13.52 -20.25
CA ASN A 38 -14.33 14.92 -20.55
C ASN A 38 -13.26 15.86 -19.96
N ALA A 39 -12.84 15.62 -18.71
CA ALA A 39 -11.75 16.35 -18.08
C ALA A 39 -10.43 16.20 -18.86
N PHE A 40 -10.15 15.02 -19.40
CA PHE A 40 -8.98 14.80 -20.26
C PHE A 40 -9.05 15.61 -21.56
N ARG A 41 -10.24 15.70 -22.18
CA ARG A 41 -10.44 16.53 -23.39
C ARG A 41 -10.22 18.01 -23.10
N LEU A 42 -10.73 18.50 -21.97
CA LEU A 42 -10.48 19.87 -21.51
C LEU A 42 -8.99 20.11 -21.22
N PHE A 43 -8.31 19.15 -20.58
CA PHE A 43 -6.88 19.22 -20.32
C PHE A 43 -6.06 19.34 -21.60
N LEU A 44 -6.40 18.57 -22.65
CA LEU A 44 -5.73 18.65 -23.94
C LEU A 44 -6.03 19.94 -24.71
N ALA A 45 -7.22 20.52 -24.52
CA ALA A 45 -7.62 21.78 -25.14
C ALA A 45 -7.01 23.01 -24.44
N SER A 46 -6.60 22.88 -23.17
CA SER A 46 -6.04 23.98 -22.39
C SER A 46 -4.68 24.43 -22.92
N PRO A 47 -4.47 25.74 -23.16
CA PRO A 47 -3.20 26.28 -23.67
C PRO A 47 -2.03 26.08 -22.69
N HIS A 48 -2.30 26.05 -21.38
CA HIS A 48 -1.28 25.85 -20.33
C HIS A 48 -0.72 24.43 -20.26
N HIS A 49 -1.37 23.47 -20.94
CA HIS A 49 -1.00 22.06 -20.90
C HIS A 49 -0.67 21.50 -22.29
N GLN A 50 -0.56 22.37 -23.30
CA GLN A 50 -0.05 21.98 -24.59
C GLN A 50 1.41 21.55 -24.47
N PRO A 51 1.79 20.43 -25.11
CA PRO A 51 3.17 20.05 -25.15
C PRO A 51 3.98 21.12 -25.87
N GLY A 52 5.10 21.55 -25.27
CA GLY A 52 6.08 22.38 -25.96
C GLY A 52 6.61 21.72 -27.23
N PRO A 53 7.33 22.45 -28.10
CA PRO A 53 7.79 21.94 -29.39
C PRO A 53 8.55 20.61 -29.23
N GLY A 54 8.15 19.61 -30.01
CA GLY A 54 8.72 18.26 -30.00
C GLY A 54 8.22 17.31 -28.90
N LYS A 55 7.35 17.76 -27.98
CA LYS A 55 6.78 16.88 -26.94
C LYS A 55 5.45 16.28 -27.39
N ARG A 56 5.20 15.02 -27.01
CA ARG A 56 3.90 14.36 -27.23
C ARG A 56 2.91 14.79 -26.14
N PRO A 57 1.61 14.96 -26.45
CA PRO A 57 0.59 15.23 -25.44
C PRO A 57 0.53 14.09 -24.42
N LYS A 58 0.14 14.41 -23.18
CA LYS A 58 -0.03 13.37 -22.14
C LYS A 58 -1.06 12.35 -22.60
N THR A 59 -0.76 11.06 -22.42
CA THR A 59 -1.70 9.97 -22.69
C THR A 59 -2.79 9.92 -21.63
N PHE A 60 -3.95 9.34 -21.99
CA PHE A 60 -5.09 9.21 -21.09
C PHE A 60 -4.76 8.46 -19.78
N LEU A 61 -3.92 7.42 -19.86
CA LEU A 61 -3.44 6.69 -18.68
C LEU A 61 -2.58 7.56 -17.76
N LYS A 62 -1.65 8.35 -18.32
CA LYS A 62 -0.79 9.26 -17.54
C LYS A 62 -1.63 10.34 -16.87
N PHE A 63 -2.63 10.87 -17.58
CA PHE A 63 -3.60 11.81 -17.02
C PHE A 63 -4.38 11.18 -15.86
N SER A 64 -4.95 9.99 -16.07
CA SER A 64 -5.75 9.27 -15.06
C SER A 64 -4.93 8.97 -13.79
N LYS A 65 -3.67 8.54 -13.93
CA LYS A 65 -2.75 8.34 -12.80
C LYS A 65 -2.49 9.65 -12.04
N GLY A 66 -2.32 10.77 -12.75
CA GLY A 66 -2.14 12.08 -12.14
C GLY A 66 -3.38 12.54 -11.37
N VAL A 67 -4.57 12.35 -11.94
CA VAL A 67 -5.84 12.64 -11.25
C VAL A 67 -5.99 11.78 -10.00
N ALA A 68 -5.74 10.47 -10.09
CA ALA A 68 -5.80 9.57 -8.94
C ALA A 68 -4.80 9.99 -7.85
N ALA A 69 -3.54 10.29 -8.22
CA ALA A 69 -2.54 10.77 -7.26
C ALA A 69 -2.95 12.10 -6.61
N GLY A 70 -3.54 13.04 -7.36
CA GLY A 70 -4.04 14.30 -6.82
C GLY A 70 -5.23 14.14 -5.88
N LEU A 71 -6.17 13.25 -6.21
CA LEU A 71 -7.34 12.93 -5.37
C LEU A 71 -6.93 12.18 -4.10
N ILE A 72 -5.95 11.29 -4.18
CA ILE A 72 -5.38 10.62 -3.01
C ILE A 72 -4.60 11.64 -2.17
N GLY A 73 -3.83 12.53 -2.81
CA GLY A 73 -3.08 13.59 -2.14
C GLY A 73 -2.20 13.04 -1.03
N GLY A 74 -2.38 13.56 0.19
CA GLY A 74 -1.74 13.10 1.41
C GLY A 74 -2.56 12.10 2.23
N TYR A 75 -3.67 11.58 1.70
CA TYR A 75 -4.51 10.61 2.38
C TYR A 75 -3.79 9.27 2.50
N THR A 76 -2.99 9.12 3.55
CA THR A 76 -2.59 7.80 4.04
C THR A 76 -3.82 7.22 4.71
N GLY A 77 -4.62 6.48 3.95
CA GLY A 77 -5.81 5.82 4.47
C GLY A 77 -5.50 5.22 5.84
N GLY A 78 -6.19 5.71 6.85
CA GLY A 78 -6.08 5.24 8.21
C GLY A 78 -6.57 3.80 8.26
N SER A 79 -5.74 2.86 7.82
CA SER A 79 -5.72 1.56 8.44
C SER A 79 -5.21 1.81 9.85
N VAL A 80 -6.10 2.30 10.71
CA VAL A 80 -6.01 1.99 12.13
C VAL A 80 -5.91 0.48 12.10
N ARG A 81 -4.71 -0.05 12.36
CA ARG A 81 -4.51 -1.47 12.50
C ARG A 81 -5.61 -1.94 13.44
N LYS A 82 -6.58 -2.71 12.96
CA LYS A 82 -7.61 -3.31 13.81
C LYS A 82 -6.88 -4.25 14.75
N GLY A 83 -6.54 -3.74 15.92
CA GLY A 83 -5.74 -4.38 16.94
C GLY A 83 -5.63 -3.46 18.15
N ARG A 84 -5.47 -4.05 19.33
CA ARG A 84 -5.27 -3.31 20.58
C ARG A 84 -4.08 -2.35 20.40
N PRO A 85 -4.23 -1.03 20.58
CA PRO A 85 -3.09 -0.12 20.56
C PRO A 85 -2.06 -0.61 21.59
N SER A 86 -0.81 -0.73 21.16
CA SER A 86 0.29 -1.03 22.06
C SER A 86 0.42 0.15 23.02
N LEU A 87 0.23 -0.10 24.32
CA LEU A 87 0.52 0.89 25.38
C LEU A 87 2.04 1.11 25.54
N VAL A 88 2.86 0.30 24.88
CA VAL A 88 4.32 0.37 24.98
C VAL A 88 4.85 1.37 23.94
N PRO A 89 5.59 2.41 24.37
CA PRO A 89 6.30 3.31 23.46
C PRO A 89 7.26 2.52 22.55
N VAL A 90 7.31 2.90 21.27
CA VAL A 90 8.11 2.24 20.22
C VAL A 90 9.62 2.23 20.55
N ASP A 91 10.08 3.12 21.44
CA ASP A 91 11.49 3.37 21.73
C ASP A 91 12.10 2.56 22.89
N VAL A 92 11.33 1.68 23.55
CA VAL A 92 11.84 0.85 24.67
C VAL A 92 12.64 -0.37 24.17
N ARG A 93 12.38 -0.83 22.93
CA ARG A 93 13.03 -2.02 22.33
C ARG A 93 14.55 -1.90 22.24
N LEU A 94 15.06 -0.69 22.00
CA LEU A 94 16.47 -0.42 21.67
C LEU A 94 17.28 0.16 22.84
N THR A 95 16.61 0.60 23.91
CA THR A 95 17.23 1.42 24.97
C THR A 95 17.43 0.67 26.29
N GLN A 96 16.67 -0.40 26.56
CA GLN A 96 16.80 -1.19 27.79
C GLN A 96 17.49 -2.53 27.56
N ARG A 97 18.08 -3.10 28.62
CA ARG A 97 18.62 -4.47 28.62
C ARG A 97 17.45 -5.46 28.65
N HIS A 98 17.13 -6.03 27.50
CA HIS A 98 16.12 -7.09 27.36
C HIS A 98 16.76 -8.46 27.56
N LEU A 99 16.12 -9.31 28.37
CA LEU A 99 16.60 -10.67 28.64
C LEU A 99 15.77 -11.71 27.87
N PRO A 100 16.41 -12.78 27.34
CA PRO A 100 15.69 -13.91 26.80
C PRO A 100 14.84 -14.63 27.85
N GLY A 101 13.60 -14.93 27.50
CA GLY A 101 12.71 -15.78 28.28
C GLY A 101 12.01 -16.84 27.43
N SER A 102 11.31 -17.76 28.10
CA SER A 102 10.51 -18.81 27.46
C SER A 102 9.02 -18.53 27.66
N PHE A 103 8.26 -18.58 26.57
CA PHE A 103 6.80 -18.52 26.57
C PHE A 103 6.21 -19.92 26.73
N GLY A 104 5.02 -20.02 27.34
CA GLY A 104 4.29 -21.29 27.48
C GLY A 104 3.91 -21.92 26.14
N ASN A 105 3.74 -21.12 25.08
CA ASN A 105 3.36 -21.55 23.75
C ASN A 105 4.44 -21.25 22.69
N LYS A 106 4.46 -22.09 21.64
CA LYS A 106 5.24 -21.81 20.43
C LYS A 106 4.52 -20.77 19.58
N SER A 107 5.27 -19.81 19.04
CA SER A 107 4.78 -18.89 18.02
C SER A 107 5.87 -18.62 16.97
N TRP A 108 5.49 -17.93 15.90
CA TRP A 108 6.41 -17.58 14.83
C TRP A 108 7.42 -16.52 15.28
N CYS A 109 8.70 -16.76 14.98
CA CYS A 109 9.75 -15.78 15.20
C CYS A 109 9.48 -14.53 14.35
N HIS A 110 9.41 -13.36 15.01
CA HIS A 110 9.09 -12.11 14.34
C HIS A 110 10.12 -11.72 13.27
N VAL A 111 11.42 -11.89 13.56
CA VAL A 111 12.50 -11.55 12.62
C VAL A 111 12.52 -12.50 11.43
N CYS A 112 12.41 -13.81 11.65
CA CYS A 112 12.34 -14.78 10.56
C CYS A 112 11.15 -14.51 9.64
N HIS A 113 9.99 -14.18 10.22
CA HIS A 113 8.81 -13.82 9.43
C HIS A 113 9.06 -12.60 8.53
N MET A 114 9.76 -11.58 9.04
CA MET A 114 10.11 -10.39 8.26
C MET A 114 11.16 -10.71 7.18
N ARG A 115 12.17 -11.54 7.48
CA ARG A 115 13.17 -11.97 6.49
C ARG A 115 12.56 -12.76 5.33
N VAL A 116 11.60 -13.66 5.59
CA VAL A 116 10.87 -14.35 4.53
C VAL A 116 10.09 -13.37 3.66
N LYS A 117 9.44 -12.38 4.28
CA LYS A 117 8.71 -11.33 3.54
C LYS A 117 9.62 -10.50 2.62
N ASN A 118 10.88 -10.33 3.01
CA ASN A 118 11.88 -9.59 2.24
C ASN A 118 12.77 -10.49 1.36
N ASN A 119 12.39 -11.76 1.15
CA ASN A 119 13.15 -12.76 0.38
C ASN A 119 14.61 -12.97 0.86
N GLN A 120 14.90 -12.71 2.14
CA GLN A 120 16.22 -12.94 2.76
C GLN A 120 16.32 -14.32 3.41
N LEU A 121 15.20 -15.05 3.51
CA LEU A 121 15.15 -16.39 4.09
C LEU A 121 14.01 -17.17 3.43
N ASP A 122 14.21 -18.46 3.19
CA ASP A 122 13.21 -19.29 2.51
C ASP A 122 12.06 -19.72 3.43
N THR A 123 12.35 -19.95 4.72
CA THR A 123 11.37 -20.52 5.66
C THR A 123 11.29 -19.78 6.99
N ARG A 124 10.06 -19.66 7.49
CA ARG A 124 9.78 -19.11 8.82
C ARG A 124 10.01 -20.16 9.90
N ARG A 125 10.48 -19.75 11.07
CA ARG A 125 10.74 -20.64 12.22
C ARG A 125 9.79 -20.34 13.37
N GLN A 126 9.33 -21.38 14.06
CA GLN A 126 8.62 -21.26 15.34
C GLN A 126 9.59 -21.42 16.50
N THR A 127 9.33 -20.70 17.59
CA THR A 127 10.14 -20.74 18.80
C THR A 127 9.24 -20.59 20.03
N LYS A 128 9.64 -21.21 21.15
CA LYS A 128 9.07 -20.91 22.48
C LYS A 128 9.78 -19.73 23.14
N TYR A 129 10.97 -19.38 22.68
CA TYR A 129 11.81 -18.37 23.30
C TYR A 129 11.59 -16.99 22.67
N GLY A 130 11.89 -15.94 23.42
CA GLY A 130 11.85 -14.57 22.93
C GLY A 130 12.07 -13.54 24.02
N CYS A 131 11.64 -12.30 23.78
CA CYS A 131 11.70 -11.22 24.77
C CYS A 131 10.35 -11.10 25.47
N LEU A 132 10.33 -11.32 26.79
CA LEU A 132 9.12 -11.21 27.61
C LEU A 132 8.67 -9.75 27.73
N ASP A 133 9.62 -8.82 27.89
CA ASP A 133 9.34 -7.38 28.01
C ASP A 133 8.70 -6.80 26.73
N CYS A 134 9.16 -7.25 25.56
CA CYS A 134 8.59 -6.85 24.27
C CYS A 134 7.41 -7.71 23.81
N GLY A 135 7.14 -8.83 24.48
CA GLY A 135 6.10 -9.79 24.09
C GLY A 135 6.28 -10.37 22.68
N LYS A 136 7.53 -10.60 22.24
CA LYS A 136 7.85 -11.12 20.91
C LYS A 136 8.64 -12.42 20.99
N HIS A 137 8.18 -13.42 20.25
CA HIS A 137 8.90 -14.66 19.99
C HIS A 137 10.07 -14.41 19.03
N LEU A 138 11.28 -14.80 19.45
CA LEU A 138 12.54 -14.54 18.74
C LEU A 138 13.44 -15.78 18.85
N CYS A 139 14.07 -16.18 17.75
CA CYS A 139 15.09 -17.24 17.79
C CYS A 139 16.33 -16.75 18.53
N LEU A 140 16.88 -17.59 19.40
CA LEU A 140 18.13 -17.34 20.10
C LEU A 140 19.31 -17.91 19.30
N PRO A 141 20.49 -17.26 19.29
CA PRO A 141 20.76 -15.90 19.79
C PRO A 141 20.54 -14.79 18.74
N GLU A 142 20.58 -15.11 17.45
CA GLU A 142 20.71 -14.13 16.37
C GLU A 142 19.48 -13.24 16.17
N CYS A 143 18.28 -13.81 16.14
CA CYS A 143 17.06 -13.01 15.92
C CYS A 143 16.77 -12.12 17.14
N PHE A 144 17.13 -12.57 18.34
CA PHE A 144 17.00 -11.79 19.56
C PHE A 144 17.90 -10.55 19.51
N THR A 145 19.18 -10.72 19.21
CA THR A 145 20.13 -9.61 19.14
C THR A 145 19.75 -8.60 18.07
N VAL A 146 19.46 -9.04 16.84
CA VAL A 146 19.04 -8.17 15.73
C VAL A 146 17.78 -7.36 16.08
N PHE A 147 16.81 -7.98 16.77
CA PHE A 147 15.61 -7.30 17.21
C PHE A 147 15.85 -6.32 18.37
N HIS A 148 16.99 -6.33 19.05
CA HIS A 148 17.27 -5.35 20.12
C HIS A 148 18.40 -4.39 19.78
N SER A 149 19.15 -4.62 18.70
CA SER A 149 20.25 -3.75 18.26
C SER A 149 19.91 -2.87 17.06
N VAL A 150 19.05 -3.30 16.14
CA VAL A 150 18.83 -2.60 14.87
C VAL A 150 17.44 -1.95 14.80
N LYS A 151 17.40 -0.65 14.49
CA LYS A 151 16.14 0.10 14.28
C LYS A 151 15.35 -0.44 13.08
N SER A 152 16.06 -0.85 12.03
CA SER A 152 15.50 -1.44 10.80
C SER A 152 16.23 -2.75 10.47
N TYR A 153 15.60 -3.90 10.71
CA TYR A 153 16.16 -5.24 10.42
C TYR A 153 15.48 -5.88 9.19
N CYS A 154 15.08 -5.01 8.24
CA CYS A 154 14.34 -5.34 7.03
C CYS A 154 15.11 -4.88 5.80
#